data_AF-A0A3M1PQ84-F1
#
_entry.id   AF-A0A3M1PQ84-F1
#
_cell.length_a   1.000
_cell.length_b   1.000
_cell.length_c   1.000
_cell.angle_alpha   90.00
_cell.angle_beta   90.00
_cell.angle_gamma   90.00
#
_symmetry.space_group_name_H-M   'P 1'
#
loop_
_entity.id
_entity.type
_entity.pdbx_description
1 polymer ?
#
loop_
_entity_poly.entity_id
_entity_poly.type
_entity_poly.pdbx_seq_one_letter_code
_entity_poly.pdbx_strand_id
1 'polypeptide(L)'
;MMPHRVHSSDPAFPTALAGFLARRQEEGADVRAAVAAILDQVAREGDATLLALTARLDRWSPANMADLALTRAHLRQAWEETEPALQEALC
;
A
#
# COMPACT_ATOMS: atom_id res chain seq x y z
N MET A 1 9.88 -11.50 17.74
CA MET A 1 10.30 -12.03 16.43
C MET A 1 11.81 -12.20 16.45
N MET A 2 12.35 -13.40 16.20
CA MET A 2 13.80 -13.64 16.19
C MET A 2 14.34 -13.47 14.75
N PRO A 3 15.49 -12.82 14.54
CA PRO A 3 16.04 -12.60 13.20
C PRO A 3 16.50 -13.92 12.58
N HIS A 4 16.17 -14.14 11.30
CA HIS A 4 16.67 -15.28 10.55
C HIS A 4 18.18 -15.11 10.31
N ARG A 5 18.98 -16.07 10.80
CA ARG A 5 20.44 -16.05 10.68
C ARG A 5 20.90 -17.16 9.74
N VAL A 6 21.74 -16.80 8.78
CA VAL A 6 22.47 -17.71 7.90
C VAL A 6 23.96 -17.42 8.02
N HIS A 7 24.79 -18.46 8.06
CA HIS A 7 26.24 -18.35 8.26
C HIS A 7 26.96 -18.71 6.96
N SER A 8 27.76 -17.79 6.41
CA SER A 8 28.46 -17.99 5.12
C SER A 8 29.51 -19.10 5.13
N SER A 9 29.97 -19.51 6.31
CA SER A 9 30.93 -20.60 6.52
C SER A 9 30.30 -22.00 6.55
N ASP A 10 28.97 -22.10 6.59
CA ASP A 10 28.26 -23.37 6.60
C ASP A 10 28.21 -23.96 5.18
N PRO A 11 28.58 -25.24 4.96
CA PRO A 11 28.43 -25.89 3.65
C PRO A 11 27.01 -25.84 3.08
N ALA A 12 25.99 -25.77 3.94
CA ALA A 12 24.58 -25.63 3.56
C ALA A 12 24.16 -24.18 3.26
N PHE A 13 25.06 -23.20 3.40
CA PHE A 13 24.77 -21.78 3.21
C PHE A 13 24.10 -21.44 1.88
N PRO A 14 24.56 -21.95 0.70
CA PRO A 14 23.91 -21.61 -0.57
C PRO A 14 22.44 -22.01 -0.60
N THR A 15 22.10 -23.18 -0.04
CA THR A 15 20.74 -23.68 0.06
C THR A 15 19.90 -22.89 1.05
N ALA A 16 20.46 -22.57 2.23
CA ALA A 16 19.77 -21.77 3.24
C ALA A 16 19.49 -20.33 2.76
N LEU A 17 20.44 -19.73 2.04
CA LEU A 17 20.29 -18.42 1.42
C LEU A 17 19.24 -18.44 0.30
N ALA A 18 19.28 -19.45 -0.58
CA ALA A 18 18.29 -19.61 -1.65
C ALA A 18 16.86 -19.76 -1.07
N GLY A 19 16.68 -20.57 -0.03
CA GLY A 19 15.40 -20.73 0.66
C GLY A 19 14.90 -19.44 1.31
N PHE A 20 15.79 -18.63 1.89
CA PHE A 20 15.43 -17.32 2.44
C PHE A 20 14.99 -16.33 1.35
N LEU A 21 15.70 -16.29 0.22
CA LEU A 21 15.37 -15.41 -0.91
C LEU A 21 14.06 -15.82 -1.60
N ALA A 22 13.80 -17.13 -1.73
CA ALA A 22 12.58 -17.65 -2.35
C ALA A 22 11.31 -17.22 -1.60
N ARG A 23 11.33 -17.22 -0.25
CA ARG A 23 10.20 -16.77 0.57
C ARG A 23 9.77 -15.34 0.26
N ARG A 24 10.72 -14.43 0.03
CA ARG A 24 10.42 -13.03 -0.34
C ARG A 24 9.80 -12.89 -1.73
N GLN A 25 10.04 -13.85 -2.63
CA GLN A 25 9.50 -13.82 -3.98
C GLN A 25 8.06 -14.35 -4.03
N GLU A 26 7.74 -15.35 -3.22
CA GLU A 26 6.40 -15.93 -3.10
C GLU A 26 5.38 -14.89 -2.59
N GLU A 27 5.75 -14.09 -1.58
CA GLU A 27 4.92 -12.98 -1.08
C GLU A 27 4.57 -11.95 -2.19
N GLY A 28 5.49 -11.73 -3.15
CA GLY A 28 5.27 -10.78 -4.24
C GLY A 28 4.39 -11.32 -5.38
N ALA A 29 4.29 -12.64 -5.54
CA ALA A 29 3.51 -13.24 -6.64
C ALA A 29 2.00 -13.13 -6.41
N ASP A 30 1.55 -13.31 -5.17
CA ASP A 30 0.14 -13.18 -4.78
C ASP A 30 -0.37 -11.75 -4.99
N VAL A 31 0.43 -10.77 -4.56
CA VAL A 31 0.11 -9.35 -4.75
C VAL A 31 0.01 -8.97 -6.22
N ARG A 32 0.90 -9.49 -7.08
CA ARG A 32 0.85 -9.20 -8.54
C ARG A 32 -0.47 -9.67 -9.15
N ALA A 33 -0.91 -10.88 -8.83
CA ALA A 33 -2.18 -11.40 -9.33
C ALA A 33 -3.37 -10.57 -8.83
N ALA A 34 -3.37 -10.20 -7.54
CA ALA A 34 -4.41 -9.37 -6.95
C ALA A 34 -4.50 -7.97 -7.60
N VAL A 35 -3.35 -7.33 -7.85
CA VAL A 35 -3.30 -6.02 -8.51
C VAL A 35 -3.79 -6.11 -9.96
N ALA A 36 -3.38 -7.13 -10.71
CA ALA A 36 -3.86 -7.34 -12.08
C ALA A 36 -5.39 -7.48 -12.12
N ALA A 37 -5.98 -8.26 -11.20
CA ALA A 37 -7.42 -8.40 -11.08
C ALA A 37 -8.13 -7.07 -10.75
N ILE A 38 -7.55 -6.27 -9.85
CA ILE A 38 -8.08 -4.94 -9.53
C ILE A 38 -8.08 -4.03 -10.77
N LEU A 39 -6.96 -3.96 -11.50
CA LEU A 39 -6.84 -3.13 -12.69
C LEU A 39 -7.86 -3.54 -13.76
N ASP A 40 -7.99 -4.84 -14.04
CA ASP A 40 -8.96 -5.35 -15.00
C ASP A 40 -10.41 -5.06 -14.57
N GLN A 41 -10.70 -5.16 -13.27
CA GLN A 41 -12.03 -4.89 -12.76
C GLN A 41 -12.38 -3.40 -12.86
N VAL A 42 -11.47 -2.52 -12.46
CA VAL A 42 -11.66 -1.06 -12.56
C VAL A 42 -11.77 -0.63 -14.02
N ALA A 43 -10.97 -1.21 -14.93
CA ALA A 43 -11.05 -0.90 -16.35
C ALA A 43 -12.40 -1.29 -16.99
N ARG A 44 -13.02 -2.38 -16.53
CA ARG A 44 -14.32 -2.86 -17.05
C ARG A 44 -15.52 -2.15 -16.43
N GLU A 45 -15.47 -1.91 -15.13
CA GLU A 45 -16.65 -1.52 -14.32
C GLU A 45 -16.56 -0.07 -13.81
N GLY A 46 -15.40 0.57 -13.93
CA GLY A 46 -15.19 1.99 -13.68
C GLY A 46 -15.40 2.40 -12.22
N ASP A 47 -16.02 3.57 -12.04
CA ASP A 47 -16.18 4.27 -10.77
C ASP A 47 -16.85 3.45 -9.68
N ALA A 48 -17.84 2.62 -10.03
CA ALA A 48 -18.55 1.77 -9.07
C ALA A 48 -17.59 0.77 -8.39
N THR A 49 -16.66 0.22 -9.16
CA THR A 49 -15.64 -0.71 -8.65
C THR A 49 -14.60 0.01 -7.83
N LEU A 50 -14.22 1.23 -8.22
CA LEU A 50 -13.31 2.03 -7.40
C LEU A 50 -13.91 2.29 -6.02
N LEU A 51 -15.16 2.75 -5.93
CA LEU A 51 -15.85 3.00 -4.66
C LEU A 51 -15.96 1.73 -3.80
N ALA A 52 -16.29 0.59 -4.41
CA ALA A 52 -16.38 -0.69 -3.70
C ALA A 52 -15.02 -1.14 -3.15
N LEU A 53 -13.94 -0.94 -3.92
CA LEU A 53 -12.58 -1.26 -3.49
C LEU A 53 -12.10 -0.33 -2.37
N THR A 54 -12.38 0.97 -2.45
CA THR A 54 -12.10 1.95 -1.38
C THR A 54 -12.81 1.54 -0.09
N ALA A 55 -14.09 1.18 -0.15
CA ALA A 55 -14.83 0.69 1.01
C ALA A 55 -14.21 -0.57 1.63
N ARG A 56 -13.72 -1.49 0.80
CA ARG A 56 -13.13 -2.76 1.26
C ARG A 56 -11.73 -2.59 1.83
N LEU A 57 -10.86 -1.87 1.13
CA LEU A 57 -9.43 -1.79 1.43
C LEU A 57 -9.13 -0.70 2.46
N ASP A 58 -9.80 0.46 2.34
CA ASP A 58 -9.55 1.63 3.18
C ASP A 58 -10.54 1.73 4.35
N ARG A 59 -11.57 0.86 4.37
CA ARG A 59 -12.66 0.88 5.37
C ARG A 59 -13.40 2.21 5.42
N TRP A 60 -13.39 2.94 4.30
CA TRP A 60 -14.04 4.22 4.14
C TRP A 60 -15.02 4.16 2.97
N SER A 61 -16.27 4.53 3.21
CA SER A 61 -17.37 4.39 2.23
C SER A 61 -17.89 5.75 1.78
N PRO A 62 -17.21 6.42 0.84
CA PRO A 62 -17.72 7.64 0.21
C PRO A 62 -19.03 7.37 -0.54
N ALA A 63 -19.93 8.35 -0.58
CA ALA A 63 -21.22 8.19 -1.22
C ALA A 63 -21.10 8.24 -2.75
N ASN A 64 -20.12 8.99 -3.26
CA ASN A 64 -19.89 9.16 -4.69
C ASN A 64 -18.42 9.50 -4.99
N MET A 65 -18.07 9.53 -6.27
CA MET A 65 -16.70 9.80 -6.74
C MET A 65 -16.17 11.19 -6.37
N ALA A 66 -17.03 12.20 -6.25
CA ALA A 66 -16.59 13.54 -5.86
C ALA A 66 -16.09 13.57 -4.41
N ASP A 67 -16.59 12.68 -3.54
CA ASP A 67 -16.15 12.58 -2.15
C ASP A 67 -14.72 12.05 -2.04
N LEU A 68 -14.21 11.36 -3.07
CA LEU A 68 -12.80 10.92 -3.16
C LEU A 68 -11.83 12.09 -3.35
N ALA A 69 -12.30 13.21 -3.89
CA ALA A 69 -11.46 14.34 -4.23
C ALA A 69 -11.31 15.31 -3.06
N LEU A 70 -10.07 15.59 -2.66
CA LEU A 70 -9.79 16.65 -1.69
C LEU A 70 -9.82 18.02 -2.37
N THR A 71 -10.64 18.92 -1.82
CA THR A 71 -10.72 20.29 -2.32
C THR A 71 -9.55 21.13 -1.83
N ARG A 72 -9.21 22.18 -2.57
CA ARG A 72 -8.19 23.14 -2.13
C ARG A 72 -8.55 23.81 -0.80
N ALA A 73 -9.85 23.96 -0.51
CA ALA A 73 -10.31 24.48 0.76
C ALA A 73 -9.98 23.52 1.92
N HIS A 74 -10.25 22.22 1.76
CA HIS A 74 -9.88 21.21 2.76
C HIS A 74 -8.37 21.16 3.01
N LEU A 75 -7.56 21.24 1.95
CA LEU A 75 -6.10 21.26 2.10
C LEU A 75 -5.60 22.50 2.86
N ARG A 76 -6.17 23.68 2.57
CA ARG A 76 -5.83 24.91 3.27
C ARG A 76 -6.21 24.85 4.74
N GLN A 77 -7.43 24.38 5.04
CA GLN A 77 -7.90 24.24 6.40
C GLN A 77 -7.00 23.29 7.20
N ALA A 78 -6.63 22.13 6.63
CA ALA A 78 -5.72 21.19 7.28
C ALA A 78 -4.34 21.82 7.57
N TRP A 79 -3.83 22.65 6.64
CA TRP A 79 -2.60 23.40 6.88
C TRP A 79 -2.78 24.40 8.03
N GLU A 80 -3.84 25.21 8.02
CA GLU A 80 -4.12 26.21 9.07
C GLU A 80 -4.33 25.59 10.46
N GLU A 81 -4.87 24.36 10.54
CA GLU A 81 -5.04 23.59 11.77
C GLU A 81 -3.73 22.93 12.28
N THR A 82 -2.69 22.87 11.44
CA THR A 82 -1.40 22.28 11.80
C THR A 82 -0.64 23.22 12.75
N GLU A 83 0.00 22.66 13.79
CA GLU A 83 0.76 23.44 14.77
C GLU A 83 1.88 24.29 14.10
N PRO A 84 2.08 25.56 14.51
CA PRO A 84 3.03 26.45 13.85
C PRO A 84 4.47 25.91 13.76
N ALA A 85 4.94 25.23 14.82
CA ALA A 85 6.27 24.62 14.81
C ALA A 85 6.39 23.48 13.78
N LEU A 86 5.30 22.75 13.54
CA LEU A 86 5.25 21.71 12.51
C LEU A 86 5.10 22.30 11.11
N GLN A 87 4.35 23.39 10.95
CA GLN A 87 4.31 24.16 9.70
C GLN A 87 5.71 24.64 9.30
N GLU A 88 6.46 25.23 10.26
CA GLU A 88 7.83 25.68 10.04
C GLU A 88 8.76 24.53 9.63
N ALA A 89 8.61 23.35 10.24
CA ALA A 89 9.44 22.18 9.93
C ALA A 89 9.21 21.57 8.54
N LEU A 90 8.04 21.80 7.92
CA LEU A 90 7.66 21.26 6.62
C LEU A 90 7.99 22.20 5.44
N CYS A 91 8.31 23.46 5.71
CA CYS A 91 8.67 24.48 4.71
C CYS A 91 10.19 24.56 4.49
#